data_AF-A0A7X4BMK9-F1
#
_entry.id   AF-A0A7X4BMK9-F1
#
_cell.length_a   1.000
_cell.length_b   1.000
_cell.length_c   1.000
_cell.angle_alpha   90.00
_cell.angle_beta   90.00
_cell.angle_gamma   90.00
#
_symmetry.space_group_name_H-M   'P 1'
#
loop_
_entity.id
_entity.type
_entity.pdbx_description
1 polymer ?
#
loop_
_entity_poly.entity_id
_entity_poly.type
_entity_poly.pdbx_seq_one_letter_code
_entity_poly.pdbx_strand_id
1 'polypeptide(L)' 'MEWCYHNRSDALVVLRSDQEDFYMEKVAFPFDIVNFNAPAAAKVFVWGYCNGSVEVIDSFIVGESHGCS' A
#
# COMPACT_ATOMS: atom_id res chain seq x y z
N MET A 1 14.87 1.47 -0.55
CA MET A 1 14.67 1.22 -2.00
C MET A 1 13.38 1.92 -2.38
N GLU A 2 13.31 2.51 -3.56
CA GLU A 2 12.10 3.21 -4.03
C GLU A 2 11.16 2.21 -4.72
N TRP A 3 9.88 2.27 -4.36
CA TRP A 3 8.81 1.44 -4.88
C TRP A 3 7.63 2.34 -5.32
N CYS A 4 6.73 1.79 -6.12
CA CYS A 4 5.49 2.48 -6.51
C CYS A 4 4.27 1.59 -6.27
N TYR A 5 3.15 2.25 -5.94
CA TYR A 5 1.83 1.62 -5.86
C TYR A 5 0.87 2.38 -6.77
N HIS A 6 0.16 1.66 -7.61
CA HIS A 6 -0.87 2.21 -8.49
C HIS A 6 -2.24 1.94 -7.88
N ASN A 7 -2.90 2.98 -7.38
CA ASN A 7 -4.28 2.86 -6.92
C ASN A 7 -5.20 2.75 -8.14
N ARG A 8 -5.67 1.54 -8.44
CA ARG A 8 -6.60 1.30 -9.56
C ARG A 8 -8.07 1.50 -9.19
N SER A 9 -8.36 1.86 -7.94
CA SER A 9 -9.72 2.10 -7.48
C SER A 9 -10.16 3.55 -7.75
N ASP A 10 -11.46 3.76 -7.73
CA ASP A 10 -12.11 5.09 -7.78
C ASP A 10 -12.16 5.79 -6.43
N ALA A 11 -11.63 5.15 -5.38
CA ALA A 11 -11.60 5.67 -4.01
C ALA A 11 -10.19 6.07 -3.59
N LEU A 12 -10.10 6.99 -2.62
CA LEU A 12 -8.84 7.32 -1.96
C LEU A 12 -8.45 6.20 -1.01
N VAL A 13 -7.18 5.83 -1.03
CA VAL A 13 -6.61 4.81 -0.12
C VAL A 13 -5.38 5.33 0.61
N VAL A 14 -5.09 4.72 1.76
CA VAL A 14 -3.89 4.99 2.56
C VAL A 14 -3.04 3.73 2.60
N LEU A 15 -1.81 3.83 2.10
CA LEU A 15 -0.78 2.82 2.29
C LEU A 15 -0.15 3.03 3.67
N ARG A 16 -0.08 1.98 4.48
CA ARG A 16 0.60 2.01 5.77
C ARG A 16 1.45 0.77 5.99
N SER A 17 2.68 0.95 6.42
CA SER A 17 3.53 -0.10 6.99
C SER A 17 3.99 0.36 8.37
N ASP A 18 3.73 -0.47 9.37
CA ASP A 18 4.13 -0.24 10.76
C ASP A 18 4.89 -1.48 11.25
N GLN A 19 6.21 -1.36 11.34
CA GLN A 19 7.15 -2.40 11.75
C GLN A 19 8.14 -1.82 12.76
N GLU A 20 8.81 -2.69 13.53
CA GLU A 20 9.65 -2.32 14.69
C GLU A 20 10.62 -1.15 14.42
N ASP A 21 11.31 -1.16 13.26
CA ASP A 21 12.27 -0.12 12.87
C ASP A 21 11.85 0.68 11.62
N PHE A 22 10.61 0.52 11.15
CA PHE A 22 10.17 1.11 9.90
C PHE A 22 8.68 1.51 9.93
N TYR A 23 8.45 2.80 9.74
CA TYR A 23 7.12 3.37 9.54
C TYR A 23 7.03 4.04 8.17
N MET A 24 5.94 3.77 7.46
CA MET A 24 5.58 4.47 6.23
C MET A 24 4.07 4.66 6.16
N GLU A 25 3.66 5.88 5.82
CA GLU A 25 2.29 6.21 5.50
C GLU A 25 2.22 7.11 4.27
N LYS A 26 1.35 6.76 3.31
CA LYS A 26 1.14 7.51 2.08
C LYS A 26 -0.33 7.49 1.67
N VAL A 27 -0.79 8.61 1.15
CA VAL A 27 -2.11 8.73 0.52
C VAL A 27 -1.95 8.48 -0.98
N ALA A 28 -2.81 7.63 -1.55
CA ALA A 28 -2.94 7.46 -2.99
C ALA A 28 -4.34 7.90 -3.44
N PHE A 29 -4.39 8.88 -4.33
CA PHE A 29 -5.64 9.34 -4.95
C PHE A 29 -6.18 8.28 -5.91
N PRO A 30 -7.48 8.33 -6.25
CA PRO A 30 -8.06 7.48 -7.28
C PRO A 30 -7.24 7.53 -8.58
N PHE A 31 -6.92 6.37 -9.13
CA PHE A 31 -6.19 6.20 -10.41
C PHE A 31 -4.76 6.80 -10.45
N ASP A 32 -4.19 7.14 -9.29
CA ASP A 32 -2.86 7.75 -9.19
C ASP A 32 -1.77 6.72 -8.85
N ILE A 33 -0.52 7.08 -9.14
CA ILE A 33 0.68 6.31 -8.78
C ILE A 33 1.42 7.05 -7.68
N VAL A 34 1.58 6.41 -6.53
CA VAL A 34 2.36 6.96 -5.42
C VAL A 34 3.69 6.24 -5.30
N ASN A 35 4.77 7.02 -5.24
CA ASN A 35 6.11 6.53 -4.96
C ASN A 35 6.39 6.57 -3.45
N PHE A 36 7.07 5.56 -2.93
CA PHE A 36 7.40 5.45 -1.53
C PHE A 36 8.69 4.67 -1.30
N ASN A 37 9.34 4.94 -0.16
CA ASN A 37 10.52 4.21 0.26
C ASN A 37 10.14 3.16 1.29
N ALA A 38 10.62 1.94 1.08
CA ALA A 38 10.48 0.85 2.04
C ALA A 38 11.68 -0.11 1.96
N PRO A 39 12.04 -0.79 3.07
CA PRO A 39 12.94 -1.93 3.01
C PRO A 39 12.29 -3.07 2.21
N ALA A 40 13.11 -3.91 1.58
CA ALA A 40 12.59 -5.11 0.92
C ALA A 40 11.89 -6.01 1.95
N ALA A 41 10.88 -6.76 1.51
CA ALA A 41 10.02 -7.60 2.34
C ALA A 41 9.14 -6.83 3.36
N ALA A 42 9.08 -5.50 3.31
CA ALA A 42 8.16 -4.75 4.15
C ALA A 42 6.70 -5.06 3.77
N LYS A 43 5.87 -5.34 4.78
CA LYS A 43 4.44 -5.54 4.60
C LYS A 43 3.72 -4.19 4.60
N VAL A 44 3.00 -3.91 3.53
CA VAL A 44 2.19 -2.70 3.36
C VAL A 44 0.72 -3.08 3.38
N PHE A 45 -0.05 -2.40 4.22
CA PHE A 45 -1.50 -2.50 4.28
C PHE A 45 -2.14 -1.34 3.52
N VAL A 46 -3.15 -1.64 2.71
CA VAL A 46 -3.96 -0.66 2.02
C VAL A 46 -5.25 -0.47 2.80
N TRP A 47 -5.41 0.73 3.35
CA TRP A 47 -6.61 1.14 4.08
C TRP A 47 -7.50 1.92 3.14
N GLY A 48 -8.78 1.58 3.13
CA GLY A 48 -9.79 2.27 2.32
C GLY A 48 -11.11 2.38 3.07
N TYR A 49 -12.00 3.22 2.55
CA TYR A 49 -13.37 3.28 3.04
C TYR A 49 -14.19 2.20 2.32
N CYS A 50 -14.65 1.19 3.06
CA CYS A 50 -15.44 0.07 2.54
C CYS A 50 -16.56 -0.26 3.54
N ASN A 51 -17.75 -0.60 3.05
CA ASN A 51 -18.89 -1.03 3.88
C ASN A 51 -19.29 -0.07 5.01
N GLY A 52 -19.02 1.23 4.87
CA GLY A 52 -19.39 2.24 5.87
C GLY A 52 -18.31 2.52 6.93
N SER A 53 -17.17 1.84 6.88
CA SER A 53 -16.04 1.96 7.81
C SER A 53 -14.71 2.12 7.08
N VAL A 54 -13.68 2.55 7.81
CA VAL A 54 -12.30 2.53 7.32
C VAL A 54 -11.66 1.22 7.73
N GLU A 55 -11.25 0.42 6.76
CA GLU A 55 -10.76 -0.94 6.96
C GLU A 55 -9.55 -1.24 6.06
N VAL A 56 -8.80 -2.28 6.41
CA VAL A 56 -7.78 -2.84 5.51
C VAL A 56 -8.50 -3.58 4.40
N ILE A 57 -8.32 -3.11 3.16
CA ILE A 57 -8.95 -3.68 1.97
C ILE A 57 -8.00 -4.54 1.14
N ASP A 58 -6.69 -4.36 1.31
CA ASP A 58 -5.65 -5.15 0.65
C ASP A 58 -4.33 -5.10 1.42
N SER A 59 -3.38 -5.99 1.10
CA SER A 59 -2.01 -5.93 1.61
C SER A 59 -1.03 -6.61 0.66
N PHE A 60 0.19 -6.08 0.58
CA PHE A 60 1.25 -6.64 -0.25
C PHE A 60 2.61 -6.55 0.46
N ILE A 61 3.56 -7.37 -0.01
CA ILE A 61 4.94 -7.37 0.45
C ILE A 61 5.80 -6.74 -0.65
N VAL A 62 6.55 -5.68 -0.33
CA VAL A 62 7.40 -5.03 -1.33
C VAL A 62 8.60 -5.91 -1.69
N GLY A 63 8.90 -5.99 -2.99
CA GLY A 63 10.00 -6.79 -3.52
C GLY A 63 9.69 -8.28 -3.67
N GLU A 64 8.52 -8.76 -3.27
CA GLU A 64 8.04 -10.07 -3.71
C GLU A 64 7.41 -9.94 -5.10
N SER A 65 8.03 -10.62 -6.08
CA SER A 65 7.38 -10.83 -7.37
C SER A 65 6.33 -11.90 -7.14
N HIS A 66 5.05 -11.53 -7.21
CA HIS A 66 3.98 -12.51 -7.34
C HIS A 66 4.27 -13.33 -8.60
N GLY A 67 4.77 -14.55 -8.41
CA GLY A 67 4.94 -15.50 -9.49
C GLY A 67 3.63 -15.58 -10.26
N CYS A 68 3.71 -15.31 -11.55
CA CYS A 68 2.61 -15.58 -12.48
C CYS A 68 2.30 -17.08 -12.38
N SER A 69 1.17 -17.43 -11.80
CA SER A 69 0.58 -18.77 -11.86
C SER A 69 -0.76 -18.72 -12.58
#